data_AF-A0A821PSN4-F1
#
_entry.id   AF-A0A821PSN4-F1
#
_cell.length_a   1.000
_cell.length_b   1.000
_cell.length_c   1.000
_cell.angle_alpha   90.00
_cell.angle_beta   90.00
_cell.angle_gamma   90.00
#
_symmetry.space_group_name_H-M   'P 1'
#
loop_
_entity.id
_entity.type
_entity.pdbx_description
1 polymer ?
#
loop_
_entity_poly.entity_id
_entity_poly.type
_entity_poly.pdbx_seq_one_letter_code
_entity_poly.pdbx_strand_id
1 'polypeptide(L)'
;FKHTVYSQGICGNLQIPPKKRSCTPFLHIHPYQTEIFTILQGHFSYQYGDEIYSCDIHTCPSPIIIHPNIPHTFWMNDNKEDLILIVRIEPTYKDRGLSAKSFENIVGVVRDKYMTIWQAFVFVDNIETYPIFLPFPFVKIIIKIGSLIEQLLGYQTEYEEYTTK
;
A
#
# COMPACT_ATOMS: atom_id res chain seq x y z
N PHE A 1 -3.25 12.59 -20.97
CA PHE A 1 -3.24 11.13 -21.12
C PHE A 1 -4.35 10.57 -20.24
N LYS A 2 -5.40 9.99 -20.83
CA LYS A 2 -6.53 9.37 -20.11
C LYS A 2 -6.29 7.86 -20.15
N HIS A 3 -5.90 7.28 -19.03
CA HIS A 3 -5.78 5.83 -18.90
C HIS A 3 -7.11 5.27 -18.40
N THR A 4 -7.65 4.33 -19.17
CA THR A 4 -8.92 3.67 -18.87
C THR A 4 -8.63 2.60 -17.82
N VAL A 5 -8.96 2.89 -16.57
CA VAL A 5 -9.00 1.91 -15.50
C VAL A 5 -10.05 0.85 -15.88
N TYR A 6 -9.63 -0.39 -16.12
CA TYR A 6 -10.54 -1.45 -16.56
C TYR A 6 -11.66 -1.68 -15.53
N SER A 7 -12.92 -1.57 -15.99
CA SER A 7 -14.14 -1.75 -15.18
C SER A 7 -14.35 -3.18 -14.67
N GLN A 8 -13.46 -4.11 -15.00
CA GLN A 8 -13.51 -5.53 -14.63
C GLN A 8 -12.52 -5.91 -13.52
N GLY A 9 -11.94 -4.94 -12.80
CA GLY A 9 -11.17 -5.17 -11.58
C GLY A 9 -9.66 -5.26 -11.81
N ILE A 10 -8.94 -4.32 -11.21
CA ILE A 10 -7.49 -4.10 -11.30
C ILE A 10 -6.67 -5.23 -10.64
N CYS A 11 -7.32 -5.94 -9.73
CA CYS A 11 -6.83 -7.10 -9.01
C CYS A 11 -7.53 -8.28 -9.62
N GLY A 12 -6.76 -9.30 -10.06
CA GLY A 12 -7.32 -10.47 -10.72
C GLY A 12 -8.68 -10.85 -10.13
N ASN A 13 -9.70 -10.95 -10.99
CA ASN A 13 -10.97 -11.62 -10.64
C ASN A 13 -10.71 -13.13 -10.43
N LEU A 14 -9.67 -13.48 -9.70
CA LEU A 14 -9.43 -14.82 -9.21
C LEU A 14 -10.52 -15.06 -8.17
N GLN A 15 -11.55 -15.78 -8.59
CA GLN A 15 -12.54 -16.37 -7.70
C GLN A 15 -11.86 -17.52 -6.96
N ILE A 16 -11.09 -17.18 -5.92
CA ILE A 16 -10.46 -18.15 -5.04
C ILE A 16 -11.50 -18.52 -3.97
N PRO A 17 -12.05 -19.74 -3.94
CA PRO A 17 -12.93 -20.13 -2.84
C PRO A 17 -12.15 -20.06 -1.52
N PRO A 18 -12.74 -19.56 -0.42
CA PRO A 18 -14.14 -19.15 -0.26
C PRO A 18 -14.39 -17.64 -0.48
N LYS A 19 -13.38 -16.82 -0.83
CA LYS A 19 -13.51 -15.35 -0.88
C LYS A 19 -12.74 -14.71 -2.03
N LYS A 20 -13.36 -13.73 -2.70
CA LYS A 20 -12.67 -12.79 -3.60
C LYS A 20 -11.52 -12.12 -2.85
N ARG A 21 -10.28 -12.35 -3.27
CA ARG A 21 -9.11 -11.63 -2.72
C ARG A 21 -8.97 -10.29 -3.44
N SER A 22 -9.14 -9.19 -2.72
CA SER A 22 -8.83 -7.85 -3.22
C SER A 22 -7.31 -7.65 -3.31
N CYS A 23 -6.84 -6.76 -4.18
CA CYS A 23 -5.44 -6.32 -4.11
C CYS A 23 -5.14 -5.84 -2.70
N THR A 24 -3.95 -6.16 -2.22
CA THR A 24 -3.49 -5.69 -0.92
C THR A 24 -2.03 -5.30 -1.07
N PRO A 25 -1.69 -3.99 -1.04
CA PRO A 25 -2.58 -2.84 -0.75
C PRO A 25 -3.56 -2.50 -1.89
N PHE A 26 -4.50 -1.58 -1.66
CA PHE A 26 -5.30 -0.97 -2.75
C PHE A 26 -4.38 -0.27 -3.76
N LEU A 27 -4.88 0.10 -4.94
CA LEU A 27 -4.07 0.83 -5.92
C LEU A 27 -3.67 2.22 -5.40
N HIS A 28 -2.36 2.44 -5.21
CA HIS A 28 -1.82 3.57 -4.47
C HIS A 28 -0.53 4.12 -5.08
N ILE A 29 -0.06 5.23 -4.51
CA ILE A 29 1.16 5.91 -4.89
C ILE A 29 1.89 6.39 -3.63
N HIS A 30 3.21 6.22 -3.62
CA HIS A 30 4.11 6.75 -2.60
C HIS A 30 5.00 7.83 -3.21
N PRO A 31 4.91 9.11 -2.77
CA PRO A 31 5.74 10.17 -3.36
C PRO A 31 7.20 10.16 -2.92
N TYR A 32 7.50 9.51 -1.79
CA TYR A 32 8.81 9.58 -1.13
C TYR A 32 9.33 8.22 -0.67
N GLN A 33 8.89 7.14 -1.30
CA GLN A 33 9.27 5.79 -0.91
C GLN A 33 9.52 4.95 -2.15
N THR A 34 10.55 4.11 -2.08
CA THR A 34 10.78 3.02 -3.03
C THR A 34 10.33 1.73 -2.36
N GLU A 35 9.49 0.96 -3.03
CA GLU A 35 9.07 -0.36 -2.57
C GLU A 35 9.82 -1.43 -3.37
N ILE A 36 10.40 -2.40 -2.67
CA ILE A 36 11.30 -3.40 -3.23
C ILE A 36 10.75 -4.78 -2.86
N PHE A 37 10.50 -5.60 -3.87
CA PHE A 37 9.96 -6.94 -3.69
C PHE A 37 10.99 -7.99 -4.06
N THR A 38 11.17 -8.95 -3.15
CA THR A 38 11.94 -10.17 -3.41
C THR A 38 11.03 -11.37 -3.23
N ILE A 39 10.79 -12.10 -4.33
CA ILE A 39 9.93 -13.27 -4.32
C ILE A 39 10.75 -14.49 -3.93
N LEU A 40 10.26 -15.23 -2.93
CA LEU A 40 10.89 -16.44 -2.42
C LEU A 40 10.15 -17.70 -2.87
N GLN A 41 8.85 -17.60 -3.13
CA GLN A 41 8.01 -18.73 -3.54
C GLN A 41 6.68 -18.23 -4.15
N GLY A 42 6.05 -19.03 -5.00
CA GLY A 42 4.70 -18.82 -5.53
C GLY A 42 4.62 -17.87 -6.73
N HIS A 43 3.39 -17.55 -7.14
CA HIS A 43 3.12 -16.64 -8.26
C HIS A 43 2.71 -15.24 -7.79
N PHE A 44 3.51 -14.26 -8.18
CA PHE A 44 3.32 -12.85 -7.88
C PHE A 44 2.75 -12.12 -9.08
N SER A 45 1.89 -11.14 -8.84
CA SER A 45 1.50 -10.17 -9.85
C SER A 45 1.42 -8.79 -9.28
N TYR A 46 1.78 -7.81 -10.09
CA TYR A 46 1.81 -6.42 -9.69
C TYR A 46 1.46 -5.52 -10.85
N GLN A 47 0.91 -4.37 -10.51
CA GLN A 47 0.76 -3.25 -11.43
C GLN A 47 1.90 -2.26 -11.20
N TYR A 48 2.51 -1.81 -12.29
CA TYR A 48 3.50 -0.74 -12.32
C TYR A 48 3.04 0.32 -13.32
N GLY A 49 2.57 1.46 -12.82
CA GLY A 49 1.95 2.47 -13.67
C GLY A 49 0.70 1.91 -14.35
N ASP A 50 0.72 1.85 -15.68
CA ASP A 50 -0.38 1.33 -16.50
C ASP A 50 -0.20 -0.13 -16.92
N GLU A 51 0.91 -0.76 -16.54
CA GLU A 51 1.29 -2.10 -16.97
C GLU A 51 1.08 -3.12 -15.85
N ILE A 52 0.72 -4.34 -16.23
CA ILE A 52 0.54 -5.48 -15.32
C ILE A 52 1.57 -6.54 -15.66
N TYR A 53 2.20 -7.06 -14.62
CA TYR A 53 3.22 -8.09 -14.69
C TYR A 53 2.81 -9.28 -13.82
N SER A 54 3.14 -10.48 -14.30
CA SER A 54 2.94 -11.74 -13.58
C SER A 54 4.19 -12.59 -13.72
N CYS A 55 4.73 -13.08 -12.60
CA CYS A 55 5.95 -13.87 -12.61
C CYS A 55 6.11 -14.67 -11.31
N ASP A 56 7.11 -15.54 -11.29
CA ASP A 56 7.54 -16.36 -10.14
C ASP A 56 9.01 -16.07 -9.80
N ILE A 57 9.58 -16.82 -8.85
CA ILE A 57 10.99 -16.68 -8.45
C ILE A 57 11.99 -16.86 -9.63
N HIS A 58 11.62 -17.56 -10.70
CA HIS A 58 12.50 -17.85 -11.83
C HIS A 58 12.37 -16.83 -12.96
N THR A 59 11.22 -16.18 -13.07
CA THR A 59 10.86 -15.30 -14.19
C THR A 59 10.81 -13.82 -13.81
N CYS A 60 10.72 -13.49 -12.51
CA CYS A 60 10.72 -12.10 -12.08
C CYS A 60 12.12 -11.47 -12.10
N PRO A 61 12.21 -10.15 -12.37
CA PRO A 61 13.36 -9.36 -11.95
C PRO A 61 13.58 -9.53 -10.44
N SER A 62 14.82 -9.69 -9.99
CA SER A 62 15.15 -9.82 -8.57
C SER A 62 16.22 -8.82 -8.16
N PRO A 63 15.89 -7.78 -7.38
CA PRO A 63 14.54 -7.46 -6.89
C PRO A 63 13.66 -6.74 -7.92
N ILE A 64 12.34 -6.76 -7.72
CA ILE A 64 11.40 -5.84 -8.38
C ILE A 64 11.43 -4.53 -7.61
N ILE A 65 11.61 -3.40 -8.30
CA ILE A 65 11.75 -2.08 -7.68
C ILE A 65 10.64 -1.17 -8.20
N ILE A 66 9.81 -0.67 -7.28
CA ILE A 66 8.79 0.34 -7.55
C ILE A 66 9.30 1.69 -7.07
N HIS A 67 9.55 2.58 -8.02
CA HIS A 67 10.05 3.92 -7.74
C HIS A 67 8.96 4.86 -7.22
N PRO A 68 9.35 5.97 -6.54
CA PRO A 68 8.40 6.96 -6.09
C PRO A 68 7.53 7.52 -7.21
N ASN A 69 6.31 7.89 -6.88
CA ASN A 69 5.31 8.46 -7.79
C ASN A 69 4.84 7.54 -8.93
N ILE A 70 5.14 6.25 -8.85
CA ILE A 70 4.55 5.24 -9.75
C ILE A 70 3.30 4.68 -9.08
N PRO A 71 2.11 4.73 -9.72
CA PRO A 71 0.94 4.05 -9.20
C PRO A 71 1.12 2.53 -9.25
N HIS A 72 0.83 1.84 -8.16
CA HIS A 72 1.07 0.40 -8.06
C HIS A 72 0.17 -0.30 -7.05
N THR A 73 0.14 -1.62 -7.18
CA THR A 73 -0.47 -2.58 -6.27
C THR A 73 0.06 -3.98 -6.60
N PHE A 74 -0.16 -4.95 -5.73
CA PHE A 74 0.19 -6.34 -5.98
C PHE A 74 -0.85 -7.32 -5.43
N TRP A 75 -0.79 -8.55 -5.94
CA TRP A 75 -1.65 -9.66 -5.54
C TRP A 75 -0.97 -11.00 -5.81
N MET A 76 -1.49 -12.04 -5.17
CA MET A 76 -1.17 -13.43 -5.50
C MET A 76 -1.93 -13.84 -6.75
N ASN A 77 -1.22 -14.38 -7.74
CA ASN A 77 -1.79 -14.64 -9.08
C ASN A 77 -2.39 -16.04 -9.27
N ASP A 78 -2.37 -16.88 -8.24
CA ASP A 78 -2.96 -18.21 -8.29
C ASP A 78 -3.71 -18.55 -6.99
N ASN A 79 -4.22 -19.78 -6.91
CA ASN A 79 -5.00 -20.28 -5.77
C ASN A 79 -4.17 -21.10 -4.79
N LYS A 80 -2.84 -21.09 -4.89
CA LYS A 80 -2.01 -22.06 -4.15
C LYS A 80 -1.65 -21.60 -2.74
N GLU A 81 -2.04 -20.39 -2.34
CA GLU A 81 -1.76 -19.80 -1.02
C GLU A 81 -0.30 -19.97 -0.57
N ASP A 82 0.63 -19.96 -1.53
CA ASP A 82 2.04 -20.31 -1.34
C ASP A 82 3.00 -19.16 -1.71
N LEU A 83 2.45 -17.97 -2.00
CA LEU A 83 3.23 -16.77 -2.28
C LEU A 83 3.96 -16.32 -1.02
N ILE A 84 5.29 -16.40 -1.05
CA ILE A 84 6.17 -15.87 -0.03
C ILE A 84 7.01 -14.78 -0.68
N LEU A 85 6.94 -13.57 -0.14
CA LEU A 85 7.75 -12.44 -0.59
C LEU A 85 8.28 -11.62 0.59
N ILE A 86 9.41 -10.97 0.37
CA ILE A 86 9.94 -9.93 1.24
C ILE A 86 9.60 -8.59 0.59
N VAL A 87 8.90 -7.74 1.33
CA VAL A 87 8.68 -6.33 0.97
C VAL A 87 9.63 -5.47 1.79
N ARG A 88 10.47 -4.70 1.12
CA ARG A 88 11.33 -3.70 1.74
C ARG A 88 10.92 -2.31 1.26
N ILE A 89 10.70 -1.40 2.19
CA ILE A 89 10.33 -0.02 1.90
C ILE A 89 11.50 0.87 2.29
N GLU A 90 11.98 1.65 1.32
CA GLU A 90 13.09 2.57 1.51
C GLU A 90 12.60 4.01 1.33
N PRO A 91 12.60 4.82 2.39
CA PRO A 91 12.20 6.22 2.27
C PRO A 91 13.27 7.00 1.50
N THR A 92 12.84 7.90 0.62
CA THR A 92 13.72 8.79 -0.15
C THR A 92 14.36 9.85 0.76
N TYR A 93 13.65 10.26 1.82
CA TYR A 93 14.10 11.22 2.82
C TYR A 93 13.95 10.62 4.21
N LYS A 94 14.88 10.91 5.13
CA LYS A 94 14.92 10.30 6.48
C LYS A 94 13.66 10.55 7.32
N ASP A 95 12.93 11.62 7.03
CA ASP A 95 11.82 12.16 7.79
C ASP A 95 10.46 11.99 7.08
N ARG A 96 10.40 11.20 5.99
CA ARG A 96 9.19 11.05 5.18
C ARG A 96 8.86 9.61 4.82
N GLY A 97 7.57 9.35 4.63
CA GLY A 97 7.04 8.03 4.27
C GLY A 97 6.89 7.07 5.44
N LEU A 98 6.63 5.81 5.13
CA LEU A 98 6.48 4.73 6.11
C LEU A 98 7.81 4.44 6.81
N SER A 99 7.84 4.71 8.11
CA SER A 99 8.88 4.24 9.02
C SER A 99 8.46 2.95 9.73
N ALA A 100 9.40 2.26 10.37
CA ALA A 100 9.10 1.11 11.23
C ALA A 100 8.07 1.48 12.31
N LYS A 101 8.25 2.63 12.96
CA LYS A 101 7.32 3.15 13.97
C LYS A 101 5.92 3.40 13.38
N SER A 102 5.83 3.98 12.20
CA SER A 102 4.54 4.21 11.53
C SER A 102 3.84 2.88 11.20
N PHE A 103 4.60 1.88 10.73
CA PHE A 103 4.07 0.56 10.44
C PHE A 103 3.56 -0.15 11.70
N GLU A 104 4.34 -0.14 12.78
CA GLU A 104 3.94 -0.69 14.09
C GLU A 104 2.64 -0.06 14.59
N ASN A 105 2.50 1.26 14.45
CA ASN A 105 1.29 1.98 14.84
C ASN A 105 0.07 1.60 14.00
N ILE A 106 0.23 1.48 12.69
CA ILE A 106 -0.86 1.03 11.79
C ILE A 106 -1.29 -0.39 12.18
N VAL A 107 -0.34 -1.30 12.33
CA VAL A 107 -0.62 -2.70 12.70
C VAL A 107 -1.23 -2.79 14.09
N GLY A 108 -0.70 -2.06 15.06
CA GLY A 108 -1.19 -2.02 16.44
C GLY A 108 -2.62 -1.50 16.53
N VAL A 109 -2.92 -0.39 15.83
CA VAL A 109 -4.28 0.13 15.75
C VAL A 109 -5.21 -0.87 15.10
N VAL A 110 -4.85 -1.48 13.96
CA VAL A 110 -5.70 -2.47 13.26
C VAL A 110 -5.94 -3.73 14.11
N ARG A 111 -4.93 -4.14 14.89
CA ARG A 111 -5.01 -5.31 15.78
C ARG A 111 -5.98 -5.07 16.93
N ASP A 112 -5.86 -3.94 17.62
CA ASP A 112 -6.56 -3.69 18.88
C ASP A 112 -7.88 -2.93 18.69
N LYS A 113 -8.02 -2.20 17.58
CA LYS A 113 -9.19 -1.38 17.25
C LYS A 113 -9.57 -1.58 15.79
N TYR A 114 -10.84 -1.37 15.46
CA TYR A 114 -11.20 -1.24 14.06
C TYR A 114 -10.68 0.10 13.54
N MET A 115 -9.84 0.09 12.50
CA MET A 115 -9.33 1.33 11.91
C MET A 115 -10.51 2.15 11.38
N THR A 116 -10.81 3.27 12.05
CA THR A 116 -11.84 4.20 11.58
C THR A 116 -11.31 4.95 10.35
N ILE A 117 -12.23 5.43 9.51
CA ILE A 117 -11.85 6.28 8.37
C ILE A 117 -11.09 7.54 8.82
N TRP A 118 -11.39 8.03 10.01
CA TRP A 118 -10.73 9.17 10.64
C TRP A 118 -9.27 8.89 10.97
N GLN A 119 -9.00 7.77 11.65
CA GLN A 119 -7.63 7.34 11.91
C GLN A 119 -6.87 7.02 10.61
N ALA A 120 -7.56 6.50 9.59
CA ALA A 120 -6.97 6.24 8.28
C ALA A 120 -6.47 7.53 7.62
N PHE A 121 -7.17 8.67 7.73
CA PHE A 121 -6.68 9.95 7.23
C PHE A 121 -5.36 10.37 7.88
N VAL A 122 -5.25 10.24 9.19
CA VAL A 122 -4.04 10.59 9.95
C VAL A 122 -2.87 9.70 9.52
N PHE A 123 -3.09 8.39 9.40
CA PHE A 123 -2.04 7.48 8.96
C PHE A 123 -1.64 7.71 7.51
N VAL A 124 -2.58 7.81 6.58
CA VAL A 124 -2.32 8.04 5.15
C VAL A 124 -1.55 9.34 4.91
N ASP A 125 -1.86 10.41 5.65
CA ASP A 125 -1.09 11.65 5.61
C ASP A 125 0.33 11.45 6.17
N ASN A 126 0.47 10.74 7.29
CA ASN A 126 1.75 10.52 7.95
C ASN A 126 2.71 9.65 7.12
N ILE A 127 2.21 8.55 6.54
CA ILE A 127 3.02 7.63 5.72
C ILE A 127 3.08 8.07 4.26
N GLU A 128 2.41 9.15 3.89
CA GLU A 128 2.35 9.71 2.54
C GLU A 128 2.02 8.66 1.47
N THR A 129 1.02 7.81 1.75
CA THR A 129 0.60 6.71 0.87
C THR A 129 -0.81 6.94 0.37
N TYR A 130 -0.96 7.39 -0.87
CA TYR A 130 -2.23 7.93 -1.35
C TYR A 130 -2.94 6.96 -2.29
N PRO A 131 -4.26 6.75 -2.12
CA PRO A 131 -5.03 6.03 -3.12
C PRO A 131 -5.18 6.87 -4.40
N ILE A 132 -5.24 6.21 -5.56
CA ILE A 132 -5.32 6.91 -6.85
C ILE A 132 -6.71 6.86 -7.51
N PHE A 133 -7.78 6.71 -6.72
CA PHE A 133 -9.15 6.73 -7.26
C PHE A 133 -9.61 8.13 -7.72
N LEU A 134 -8.87 9.19 -7.38
CA LEU A 134 -9.08 10.57 -7.79
C LEU A 134 -7.73 11.21 -8.21
N PRO A 135 -7.75 12.36 -8.92
CA PRO A 135 -6.53 13.08 -9.26
C PRO A 135 -5.64 13.33 -8.02
N PHE A 136 -4.37 12.93 -8.11
CA PHE A 136 -3.46 12.90 -6.96
C PHE A 136 -3.38 14.21 -6.15
N PRO A 137 -3.29 15.42 -6.76
CA PRO A 137 -3.28 16.66 -5.98
C PRO A 137 -4.53 16.86 -5.14
N PHE A 138 -5.69 16.43 -5.65
CA PHE A 138 -6.97 16.53 -4.95
C PHE A 138 -7.03 15.58 -3.76
N VAL A 139 -6.60 14.31 -3.96
CA VAL A 139 -6.50 13.34 -2.86
C VAL A 139 -5.59 13.86 -1.76
N LYS A 140 -4.41 14.38 -2.11
CA LYS A 140 -3.45 14.91 -1.16
C LYS A 140 -4.04 16.04 -0.31
N ILE A 141 -4.78 16.97 -0.91
CA ILE A 141 -5.43 18.07 -0.20
C ILE A 141 -6.50 17.55 0.76
N ILE A 142 -7.37 16.64 0.31
CA ILE A 142 -8.42 16.06 1.17
C ILE A 142 -7.82 15.32 2.35
N ILE A 143 -6.85 14.43 2.08
CA ILE A 143 -6.13 13.70 3.14
C ILE A 143 -5.52 14.69 4.13
N LYS A 144 -4.89 15.77 3.65
CA LYS A 144 -4.21 16.73 4.52
C LYS A 144 -5.17 17.48 5.43
N ILE A 145 -6.30 17.95 4.87
CA ILE A 145 -7.33 18.64 5.63
C ILE A 145 -7.98 17.67 6.64
N GLY A 146 -8.32 16.45 6.20
CA GLY A 146 -8.88 15.41 7.05
C GLY A 146 -7.95 15.09 8.22
N SER A 147 -6.67 14.79 7.94
CA SER A 147 -5.64 14.53 8.95
C SER A 147 -5.56 15.64 10.00
N LEU A 148 -5.58 16.92 9.57
CA LEU A 148 -5.54 18.05 10.49
C LEU A 148 -6.77 18.11 11.41
N ILE A 149 -7.97 17.95 10.84
CA ILE A 149 -9.22 17.95 11.62
C ILE A 149 -9.21 16.79 12.63
N GLU A 150 -8.79 15.60 12.21
CA GLU A 150 -8.80 14.42 13.07
C GLU A 150 -7.75 14.48 14.19
N GLN A 151 -6.59 15.08 13.93
CA GLN A 151 -5.62 15.35 14.98
C GLN A 151 -6.17 16.31 16.04
N LEU A 152 -6.99 17.30 15.64
CA LEU A 152 -7.69 18.17 16.60
C LEU A 152 -8.77 17.44 17.40
N LEU A 153 -9.30 16.33 16.87
CA LEU A 153 -10.25 15.44 17.56
C LEU A 153 -9.56 14.37 18.42
N GLY A 154 -8.22 14.37 18.48
CA GLY A 154 -7.43 13.51 19.36
C GLY A 154 -6.91 12.22 18.71
N TYR A 155 -7.09 12.04 17.40
CA TYR A 155 -6.42 10.96 16.67
C TYR A 155 -4.92 11.26 16.55
N GLN A 156 -4.08 10.23 16.63
CA GLN A 156 -2.62 10.41 16.69
C GLN A 156 -1.95 9.68 15.54
N THR A 157 -0.82 10.23 15.07
CA THR A 157 0.05 9.58 14.10
C THR A 157 0.82 8.42 14.73
N GLU A 158 1.01 8.47 16.06
CA GLU A 158 1.80 7.54 16.85
C GLU A 158 1.18 7.36 18.23
N TYR A 159 1.22 6.13 18.72
CA TYR A 159 0.71 5.66 20.01
C TYR A 159 1.87 4.94 20.70
N GLU A 160 2.14 5.31 21.96
CA GLU A 160 3.26 4.75 22.72
C GLU A 160 3.09 3.24 22.96
N GLU A 161 1.85 2.76 23.11
CA GLU A 161 1.54 1.35 23.33
C GLU A 161 1.91 0.44 22.15
N TYR A 162 2.10 0.99 20.94
CA TYR A 162 2.44 0.22 19.74
C TYR A 162 3.88 0.38 19.30
N THR A 163 4.59 1.38 19.82
CA THR A 163 5.95 1.68 19.39
C THR A 163 6.94 0.85 20.20
N THR A 164 7.75 0.03 19.51
CA THR A 164 8.88 -0.62 20.17
C THR A 164 9.96 0.41 20.52
N LYS A 165 10.48 0.34 21.75
CA LYS A 165 11.53 1.25 22.25
C LYS A 165 12.92 0.82 21.78
#